data_AF-A0AAJ2YU98-F1
#
_entry.id   AF-A0AAJ2YU98-F1
#
_cell.length_a   1.000
_cell.length_b   1.000
_cell.length_c   1.000
_cell.angle_alpha   90.00
_cell.angle_beta   90.00
_cell.angle_gamma   90.00
#
_symmetry.space_group_name_H-M   'P 1'
#
loop_
_entity.id
_entity.type
_entity.pdbx_description
1 polymer ?
#
loop_
_entity_poly.entity_id
_entity_poly.type
_entity_poly.pdbx_seq_one_letter_code
_entity_poly.pdbx_strand_id
1 'polypeptide(L)'
;MGFSGRLQSLCNKAEKICKKLNIELTPHGLRRSYKTLAIWAKINEGSLAQISGHKPSALVERHYIVRPMDMLQETLQEYEDWILQQVRNGIN
;
A
#
# COMPACT_ATOMS: atom_id res chain seq x y z
N MET A 1 -12.00 21.65 4.52
CA MET A 1 -10.75 20.93 4.20
C MET A 1 -10.97 20.14 2.92
N GLY A 2 -10.60 20.70 1.77
CA GLY A 2 -10.85 20.09 0.46
C GLY A 2 -9.68 19.23 0.02
N PHE A 3 -9.93 17.96 -0.31
CA PHE A 3 -8.95 17.12 -0.98
C PHE A 3 -8.88 17.53 -2.45
N SER A 4 -7.70 18.01 -2.88
CA SER A 4 -7.45 18.46 -4.26
C SER A 4 -7.74 17.37 -5.31
N GLY A 5 -8.21 17.80 -6.48
CA GLY A 5 -9.05 17.06 -7.43
C GLY A 5 -8.55 15.71 -7.98
N ARG A 6 -7.29 15.30 -7.74
CA ARG A 6 -6.82 13.95 -8.08
C ARG A 6 -7.21 12.91 -7.02
N LEU A 7 -7.12 13.26 -5.73
CA LEU A 7 -7.48 12.36 -4.64
C LEU A 7 -9.00 12.22 -4.49
N GLN A 8 -9.76 13.26 -4.79
CA GLN A 8 -11.23 13.22 -4.81
C GLN A 8 -11.76 12.14 -5.76
N SER A 9 -11.11 11.98 -6.93
CA SER A 9 -11.51 10.96 -7.92
C SER A 9 -11.36 9.52 -7.42
N LEU A 10 -10.36 9.25 -6.58
CA LEU A 10 -10.11 7.95 -5.97
C LEU A 10 -11.07 7.68 -4.81
N CYS A 11 -11.29 8.66 -3.94
CA CYS A 11 -12.31 8.57 -2.89
C CYS A 11 -13.68 8.25 -3.49
N ASN A 12 -14.09 8.96 -4.55
CA ASN A 12 -15.37 8.73 -5.21
C ASN A 12 -15.50 7.31 -5.83
N LYS A 13 -14.40 6.73 -6.34
CA LYS A 13 -14.40 5.35 -6.87
C LYS A 13 -14.44 4.32 -5.73
N ALA A 14 -13.66 4.53 -4.68
CA ALA A 14 -13.65 3.69 -3.49
C ALA A 14 -15.05 3.65 -2.84
N GLU A 15 -15.70 4.80 -2.69
CA GLU A 15 -17.08 4.89 -2.18
C GLU A 15 -18.08 4.07 -2.99
N LYS A 16 -17.97 4.08 -4.33
CA LYS A 16 -18.84 3.25 -5.20
C LYS A 16 -18.64 1.76 -4.95
N ILE A 17 -17.40 1.32 -4.79
CA ILE A 17 -17.07 -0.08 -4.51
C ILE A 17 -17.58 -0.48 -3.13
N CYS A 18 -17.37 0.38 -2.12
CA CYS A 18 -17.84 0.19 -0.75
C CYS A 18 -19.37 0.04 -0.68
N LYS A 19 -20.11 0.91 -1.38
CA LYS A 19 -21.58 0.81 -1.51
C LYS A 19 -22.02 -0.49 -2.18
N LYS A 20 -21.32 -0.93 -3.23
CA LYS A 20 -21.65 -2.17 -3.94
C LYS A 20 -21.42 -3.41 -3.08
N LEU A 21 -20.37 -3.41 -2.27
CA LEU A 21 -20.00 -4.53 -1.41
C LEU A 21 -20.65 -4.48 -0.02
N ASN A 22 -21.38 -3.41 0.29
CA ASN A 22 -21.93 -3.13 1.62
C ASN A 22 -20.86 -3.18 2.74
N ILE A 23 -19.68 -2.60 2.45
CA ILE A 23 -18.55 -2.54 3.38
C ILE A 23 -18.24 -1.07 3.67
N GLU A 24 -18.01 -0.73 4.94
CA GLU A 24 -17.46 0.57 5.32
C GLU A 24 -15.93 0.53 5.29
N LEU A 25 -15.33 1.24 4.34
CA LEU A 25 -13.89 1.39 4.24
C LEU A 25 -13.51 2.86 4.38
N THR A 26 -12.60 3.13 5.31
CA THR A 26 -11.98 4.46 5.43
C THR A 26 -10.61 4.46 4.76
N PRO A 27 -10.11 5.62 4.28
CA PRO A 27 -8.73 5.73 3.78
C PRO A 27 -7.69 5.25 4.80
N HIS A 28 -7.95 5.48 6.11
CA HIS A 28 -7.10 4.97 7.18
C HIS A 28 -7.15 3.44 7.28
N GLY A 29 -8.34 2.84 7.20
CA GLY A 29 -8.52 1.40 7.17
C GLY A 29 -7.78 0.75 6.00
N LEU A 30 -7.89 1.32 4.80
CA LEU A 30 -7.17 0.85 3.62
C LEU A 30 -5.65 0.88 3.83
N ARG A 31 -5.12 1.97 4.40
CA ARG A 31 -3.68 2.10 4.69
C ARG A 31 -3.21 1.08 5.74
N ARG A 32 -4.03 0.78 6.74
CA ARG A 32 -3.75 -0.27 7.74
C ARG A 32 -3.73 -1.65 7.07
N SER A 33 -4.72 -1.97 6.25
CA SER A 33 -4.78 -3.23 5.51
C SER A 33 -3.59 -3.41 4.58
N TYR A 34 -3.17 -2.36 3.87
CA TYR A 34 -1.95 -2.38 3.05
C TYR A 34 -0.71 -2.78 3.86
N LYS A 35 -0.53 -2.18 5.05
CA LYS A 35 0.60 -2.54 5.92
C LYS A 35 0.52 -3.99 6.39
N THR A 36 -0.67 -4.43 6.83
CA THR A 36 -0.85 -5.81 7.28
C THR A 36 -0.54 -6.79 6.16
N LEU A 37 -1.13 -6.63 4.98
CA LEU A 37 -0.92 -7.53 3.83
C LEU A 37 0.55 -7.57 3.38
N ALA A 38 1.27 -6.44 3.44
CA ALA A 38 2.68 -6.41 3.07
C ALA A 38 3.55 -7.34 3.94
N ILE A 39 3.18 -7.53 5.21
CA ILE A 39 3.85 -8.47 6.11
C ILE A 39 3.62 -9.91 5.63
N TRP A 40 2.40 -10.25 5.21
CA TRP A 40 2.07 -11.58 4.67
C TRP A 40 2.79 -11.86 3.35
N ALA A 41 2.95 -10.82 2.52
CA ALA A 41 3.74 -10.85 1.30
C ALA A 41 5.26 -10.84 1.55
N LYS A 42 5.71 -10.77 2.82
CA LYS A 42 7.12 -10.71 3.23
C LYS A 42 7.90 -9.53 2.63
N ILE A 43 7.21 -8.43 2.33
CA ILE A 43 7.81 -7.20 1.81
C ILE A 43 8.61 -6.48 2.90
N ASN A 44 9.76 -5.92 2.52
CA ASN A 44 10.61 -5.15 3.44
C ASN A 44 9.87 -3.92 4.02
N GLU A 45 9.83 -3.81 5.35
CA GLU A 45 9.12 -2.71 6.03
C GLU A 45 9.69 -1.32 5.70
N GLY A 46 10.99 -1.21 5.45
CA GLY A 46 11.64 0.06 5.12
C GLY A 46 11.26 0.55 3.72
N SER A 47 11.19 -0.34 2.73
CA SER A 47 10.66 -0.02 1.40
C SER A 47 9.20 0.41 1.47
N LEU A 48 8.39 -0.32 2.24
CA LEU A 48 6.97 -0.03 2.46
C LEU A 48 6.75 1.33 3.15
N ALA A 49 7.58 1.65 4.14
CA ALA A 49 7.54 2.93 4.86
C ALA A 49 7.85 4.08 3.90
N GLN A 50 8.88 3.94 3.06
CA GLN A 50 9.26 4.95 2.08
C GLN A 50 8.19 5.17 1.01
N ILE A 51 7.60 4.10 0.46
CA ILE A 51 6.46 4.16 -0.46
C ILE A 51 5.26 4.88 0.19
N SER A 52 5.02 4.61 1.48
CA SER A 52 3.92 5.22 2.25
C SER A 52 4.18 6.68 2.66
N GLY A 53 5.31 7.27 2.22
CA GLY A 53 5.71 8.65 2.55
C GLY A 53 6.18 8.84 3.99
N HIS A 54 6.51 7.76 4.71
CA HIS A 54 7.11 7.88 6.04
C HIS A 54 8.56 8.33 5.93
N LYS A 55 8.93 9.30 6.79
CA LYS A 55 10.33 9.64 6.98
C LYS A 55 11.05 8.45 7.61
N PRO A 56 12.26 8.09 7.12
CA PRO A 56 13.05 7.03 7.74
C PRO A 56 13.29 7.36 9.22
N SER A 57 12.97 6.43 10.10
CA SER A 57 13.04 6.62 11.55
C SER A 57 14.34 6.08 12.15
N ALA A 58 14.91 5.02 11.57
CA ALA A 58 16.14 4.39 12.06
C ALA A 58 17.41 5.06 11.51
N LEU A 59 18.44 5.21 12.34
CA LEU A 59 19.75 5.79 11.98
C LEU A 59 20.40 5.08 10.79
N VAL A 60 20.31 3.75 10.73
CA VAL A 60 20.86 2.94 9.63
C VAL A 60 20.14 3.25 8.31
N GLU A 61 18.82 3.37 8.33
CA GLU A 61 18.03 3.70 7.15
C GLU A 61 18.27 5.14 6.67
N ARG A 62 18.55 6.07 7.59
CA ARG A 62 18.84 7.46 7.24
C ARG A 62 20.19 7.66 6.57
N HIS A 63 21.18 6.81 6.84
CA HIS A 63 22.58 7.10 6.50
C HIS A 63 23.25 6.04 5.63
N TYR A 64 22.76 4.79 5.63
CA TYR A 64 23.46 3.68 4.96
C TYR A 64 22.62 2.97 3.89
N ILE A 65 21.30 3.13 3.87
CA ILE A 65 20.42 2.46 2.91
C ILE A 65 19.82 3.50 1.96
N VAL A 66 20.33 3.53 0.72
CA VAL A 66 19.71 4.26 -0.38
C VAL A 66 18.79 3.31 -1.13
N ARG A 67 17.48 3.58 -1.11
CA ARG A 67 16.50 2.83 -1.92
C ARG A 67 16.16 3.65 -3.16
N PRO A 68 16.76 3.35 -4.33
CA PRO A 68 16.45 4.03 -5.57
C PRO A 68 14.99 3.76 -5.97
N MET A 69 14.46 4.60 -6.87
CA MET A 69 13.06 4.52 -7.27
C MET A 69 12.73 3.17 -7.92
N ASP A 70 13.67 2.59 -8.67
CA ASP A 70 13.52 1.30 -9.33
C ASP A 70 13.32 0.16 -8.31
N MET A 71 14.07 0.17 -7.21
CA MET A 71 13.91 -0.81 -6.12
C MET A 71 12.53 -0.73 -5.45
N LEU A 72 12.00 0.49 -5.30
CA LEU A 72 10.65 0.67 -4.74
C LEU A 72 9.57 0.25 -5.75
N GLN A 73 9.82 0.41 -7.05
CA GLN A 73 8.93 -0.09 -8.10
C GLN A 73 8.90 -1.62 -8.11
N GLU A 74 10.06 -2.28 -8.06
CA GLU A 74 10.17 -3.74 -7.94
C GLU A 74 9.41 -4.25 -6.70
N THR A 75 9.58 -3.57 -5.56
CA THR A 75 8.85 -3.91 -4.33
C THR A 75 7.32 -3.85 -4.53
N LEU A 76 6.81 -2.87 -5.27
CA LEU A 76 5.39 -2.76 -5.57
C LEU A 76 4.92 -3.85 -6.53
N GLN A 77 5.74 -4.21 -7.52
CA GLN A 77 5.45 -5.30 -8.46
C GLN A 77 5.35 -6.64 -7.73
N GLU A 78 6.29 -6.94 -6.83
CA GLU A 78 6.24 -8.15 -5.99
C GLU A 78 4.96 -8.21 -5.16
N TYR A 79 4.54 -7.08 -4.59
CA TYR A 79 3.31 -7.00 -3.82
C TYR A 79 2.05 -7.22 -4.69
N GLU A 80 2.01 -6.65 -5.90
CA GLU A 80 0.93 -6.87 -6.85
C GLU A 80 0.86 -8.34 -7.31
N ASP A 81 2.00 -8.91 -7.67
CA ASP A 81 2.12 -10.30 -8.10
C ASP A 81 1.65 -11.24 -6.98
N TRP A 82 2.02 -10.95 -5.73
CA TRP A 82 1.55 -11.71 -4.57
C TRP A 82 0.01 -11.64 -4.43
N ILE A 83 -0.60 -10.46 -4.54
CA ILE A 83 -2.07 -10.32 -4.49
C ILE A 83 -2.72 -11.14 -5.61
N LEU A 84 -2.21 -11.04 -6.84
CA LEU A 84 -2.74 -11.78 -7.98
C LEU A 84 -2.60 -13.30 -7.78
N GLN A 85 -1.50 -13.76 -7.18
CA GLN A 85 -1.32 -15.15 -6.80
C GLN A 85 -2.34 -15.58 -5.74
N GLN A 86 -2.60 -14.77 -4.69
CA GLN A 86 -3.62 -15.10 -3.68
C GLN A 86 -5.01 -15.23 -4.30
N VAL A 87 -5.36 -14.36 -5.24
CA VAL A 87 -6.64 -14.42 -5.95
C VAL A 87 -6.73 -15.67 -6.84
N ARG A 88 -5.65 -15.99 -7.57
CA ARG A 88 -5.61 -17.17 -8.46
C ARG A 88 -5.63 -18.48 -7.68
N ASN A 89 -4.93 -18.54 -6.56
CA ASN A 89 -4.79 -19.75 -5.75
C ASN A 89 -6.02 -20.01 -4.87
N GLY A 90 -6.90 -19.02 -4.74
CA GLY A 90 -8.17 -19.15 -4.05
C GLY A 90 -8.03 -19.13 -2.53
N ILE A 91 -8.77 -18.19 -1.94
CA ILE A 91 -9.43 -18.40 -0.65
C ILE A 91 -10.24 -19.69 -0.81
N ASN A 92 -9.69 -20.83 -0.39
CA ASN A 92 -10.48 -22.06 -0.18
C ASN A 92 -11.49 -21.83 0.93
#